data_AF-A0A2K2H813-F1
#
_entry.id   AF-A0A2K2H813-F1
#
_cell.length_a   1.000
_cell.length_b   1.000
_cell.length_c   1.000
_cell.angle_alpha   90.00
_cell.angle_beta   90.00
_cell.angle_gamma   90.00
#
_symmetry.space_group_name_H-M   'P 1'
#
loop_
_entity.id
_entity.type
_entity.pdbx_description
1 polymer ?
#
loop_
_entity_poly.entity_id
_entity_poly.type
_entity_poly.pdbx_seq_one_letter_code
_entity_poly.pdbx_strand_id
1 'polypeptide(L)'
;MNSRRSIIMNQAPVLSSSEAIVDPQPGDLLPGVDLSGRDFSGRNLAGIDLSGANLAGTRFFRTNLSGANLAEANLEGAEFAGAYLSGANLEGCRAGRAGFGLARLEKASLFRADLHEASFSRANLSGANLHCVDLRQARIREATLTHCDLSEADMQQADLSLTCVRGANFSNADLRGARLRRLQGFKRANWVGVDIRDINFAGAYLMRREIIDQNYIREFRSYNRLTALLYYPWWLTCDCGRSMLRWCFWIGIQAFFFAWLFTLTDVNYGDHATWLSPLYFSVVTLTTLGYGDVTPAGLSAQIVAMAEVTIGYIMLGGLLSIFSNKLARRGD
;
A
#
# COMPACT_ATOMS: atom_id res chain seq x y z
N MET A 1 35.10 -49.63 18.84
CA MET A 1 35.63 -48.36 18.33
C MET A 1 34.90 -48.00 17.05
N ASN A 2 34.14 -46.93 17.12
CA ASN A 2 33.33 -46.35 16.03
C ASN A 2 34.19 -45.97 14.83
N SER A 3 33.90 -46.54 13.65
CA SER A 3 34.33 -45.96 12.37
C SER A 3 33.20 -45.08 11.84
N ARG A 4 33.51 -43.79 11.70
CA ARG A 4 32.58 -42.72 11.29
C ARG A 4 32.09 -42.96 9.86
N ARG A 5 30.77 -43.10 9.69
CA ARG A 5 30.10 -42.85 8.41
C ARG A 5 30.18 -41.34 8.13
N SER A 6 31.06 -40.95 7.22
CA SER A 6 31.00 -39.63 6.60
C SER A 6 29.80 -39.59 5.67
N ILE A 7 28.78 -38.84 6.07
CA ILE A 7 27.65 -38.47 5.24
C ILE A 7 28.21 -37.52 4.18
N ILE A 8 28.52 -38.05 3.00
CA ILE A 8 28.74 -37.23 1.81
C ILE A 8 27.35 -36.71 1.43
N MET A 9 27.11 -35.42 1.68
CA MET A 9 25.98 -34.71 1.09
C MET A 9 26.13 -34.84 -0.43
N ASN A 10 25.19 -35.55 -1.06
CA ASN A 10 25.01 -35.58 -2.51
C ASN A 10 24.84 -34.13 -2.99
N GLN A 11 25.88 -33.57 -3.60
CA GLN A 11 25.69 -32.48 -4.55
C GLN A 11 24.99 -33.10 -5.76
N ALA A 12 23.74 -32.70 -6.02
CA ALA A 12 23.04 -33.12 -7.23
C ALA A 12 23.86 -32.68 -8.46
N PRO A 13 23.99 -33.54 -9.48
CA PRO A 13 24.87 -33.27 -10.61
C PRO A 13 24.34 -32.09 -11.42
N VAL A 14 25.17 -31.06 -11.59
CA VAL A 14 24.93 -29.96 -12.53
C VAL A 14 25.09 -30.51 -13.95
N LEU A 15 23.97 -30.72 -14.66
CA LEU A 15 24.00 -31.24 -16.03
C LEU A 15 24.33 -30.10 -17.02
N SER A 16 25.59 -30.00 -17.42
CA SER A 16 26.09 -28.98 -18.36
C SER A 16 26.58 -29.65 -19.66
N SER A 17 25.67 -29.98 -20.59
CA SER A 17 25.98 -30.12 -22.03
C SER A 17 24.78 -30.58 -22.87
N SER A 18 24.81 -30.17 -24.13
CA SER A 18 23.72 -29.90 -25.06
C SER A 18 23.02 -31.10 -25.74
N GLU A 19 23.12 -32.34 -25.24
CA GLU A 19 22.51 -33.48 -25.96
C GLU A 19 21.71 -34.48 -25.10
N ALA A 20 21.61 -34.31 -23.78
CA ALA A 20 21.01 -35.35 -22.91
C ALA A 20 19.78 -34.96 -22.08
N ILE A 21 19.35 -33.69 -22.04
CA ILE A 21 18.22 -33.28 -21.20
C ILE A 21 16.97 -33.08 -22.05
N VAL A 22 16.24 -34.16 -22.32
CA VAL A 22 14.99 -34.11 -23.10
C VAL A 22 13.76 -33.91 -22.20
N ASP A 23 13.84 -34.26 -20.92
CA ASP A 23 12.66 -34.25 -20.04
C ASP A 23 12.98 -33.82 -18.60
N PRO A 24 13.12 -32.50 -18.31
CA PRO A 24 13.40 -32.00 -16.97
C PRO A 24 12.36 -32.46 -15.95
N GLN A 25 12.78 -32.89 -14.77
CA GLN A 25 11.94 -33.38 -13.67
C GLN A 25 11.87 -32.36 -12.53
N PRO A 26 10.87 -32.44 -11.62
CA PRO A 26 10.81 -31.60 -10.42
C PRO A 26 12.09 -31.73 -9.58
N GLY A 27 12.67 -30.59 -9.18
CA GLY A 27 13.86 -30.54 -8.33
C GLY A 27 15.20 -30.76 -9.06
N ASP A 28 15.21 -30.98 -10.37
CA ASP A 28 16.46 -31.08 -11.14
C ASP A 28 17.29 -29.80 -11.04
N LEU A 29 18.62 -29.94 -11.08
CA LEU A 29 19.56 -28.82 -11.13
C LEU A 29 20.11 -28.63 -12.53
N LEU A 30 19.55 -27.68 -13.27
CA LEU A 30 19.87 -27.37 -14.66
C LEU A 30 20.28 -25.90 -14.85
N PRO A 31 21.23 -25.36 -14.06
CA PRO A 31 21.63 -23.97 -14.23
C PRO A 31 22.33 -23.75 -15.58
N GLY A 32 22.04 -22.63 -16.25
CA GLY A 32 22.69 -22.22 -17.49
C GLY A 32 22.34 -23.05 -18.73
N VAL A 33 21.41 -24.01 -18.65
CA VAL A 33 21.00 -24.85 -19.78
C VAL A 33 20.26 -24.03 -20.85
N ASP A 34 20.37 -24.44 -22.11
CA ASP A 34 19.51 -23.91 -23.18
C ASP A 34 18.28 -24.80 -23.40
N LEU A 35 17.13 -24.26 -23.06
CA LEU A 35 15.80 -24.87 -23.26
C LEU A 35 14.88 -23.88 -24.00
N SER A 36 15.46 -22.94 -24.75
CA SER A 36 14.72 -21.94 -25.51
C SER A 36 13.75 -22.58 -26.53
N GLY A 37 12.59 -21.96 -26.69
CA GLY A 37 11.53 -22.39 -27.61
C GLY A 37 10.86 -23.73 -27.29
N ARG A 38 11.24 -24.40 -26.20
CA ARG A 38 10.67 -25.70 -25.82
C ARG A 38 9.25 -25.55 -25.25
N ASP A 39 8.50 -26.64 -25.30
CA ASP A 39 7.17 -26.72 -24.73
C ASP A 39 7.17 -27.60 -23.48
N PHE A 40 6.89 -26.98 -22.33
CA PHE A 40 6.74 -27.64 -21.04
C PHE A 40 5.32 -27.48 -20.49
N SER A 41 4.35 -27.18 -21.35
CA SER A 41 2.96 -26.94 -20.97
C SER A 41 2.39 -28.12 -20.17
N GLY A 42 1.75 -27.82 -19.03
CA GLY A 42 1.12 -28.79 -18.14
C GLY A 42 2.09 -29.69 -17.36
N ARG A 43 3.41 -29.55 -17.54
CA ARG A 43 4.39 -30.37 -16.82
C ARG A 43 4.49 -29.97 -15.34
N ASN A 44 4.99 -30.89 -14.53
CA ASN A 44 5.40 -30.60 -13.17
C ASN A 44 6.92 -30.39 -13.14
N LEU A 45 7.33 -29.19 -12.79
CA LEU A 45 8.72 -28.73 -12.65
C LEU A 45 8.90 -28.01 -11.30
N ALA A 46 8.12 -28.37 -10.28
CA ALA A 46 8.20 -27.74 -8.97
C ALA A 46 9.62 -27.88 -8.38
N GLY A 47 10.14 -26.79 -7.81
CA GLY A 47 11.46 -26.76 -7.17
C GLY A 47 12.64 -26.95 -8.12
N ILE A 48 12.44 -27.01 -9.45
CA ILE A 48 13.53 -27.11 -10.41
C ILE A 48 14.46 -25.90 -10.31
N ASP A 49 15.76 -26.10 -10.48
CA ASP A 49 16.74 -25.03 -10.64
C ASP A 49 17.08 -24.84 -12.11
N LEU A 50 16.65 -23.72 -12.65
CA LEU A 50 16.88 -23.21 -14.00
C LEU A 50 17.58 -21.84 -13.93
N SER A 51 18.34 -21.58 -12.86
CA SER A 51 19.06 -20.32 -12.72
C SER A 51 20.04 -20.09 -13.87
N GLY A 52 20.04 -18.88 -14.44
CA GLY A 52 20.83 -18.52 -15.61
C GLY A 52 20.48 -19.27 -16.91
N ALA A 53 19.44 -20.12 -16.92
CA ALA A 53 19.06 -20.88 -18.11
C ALA A 53 18.54 -19.96 -19.23
N ASN A 54 18.75 -20.38 -20.48
CA ASN A 54 18.09 -19.77 -21.64
C ASN A 54 16.73 -20.43 -21.87
N LEU A 55 15.67 -19.69 -21.60
CA LEU A 55 14.26 -20.08 -21.66
C LEU A 55 13.45 -19.13 -22.55
N ALA A 56 14.12 -18.43 -23.47
CA ALA A 56 13.48 -17.49 -24.37
C ALA A 56 12.44 -18.21 -25.24
N GLY A 57 11.23 -17.65 -25.31
CA GLY A 57 10.10 -18.22 -26.07
C GLY A 57 9.61 -19.59 -25.59
N THR A 58 10.08 -20.08 -24.44
CA THR A 58 9.63 -21.36 -23.88
C THR A 58 8.16 -21.27 -23.42
N ARG A 59 7.38 -22.32 -23.66
CA ARG A 59 5.98 -22.41 -23.21
C ARG A 59 5.87 -23.14 -21.89
N PHE A 60 5.35 -22.44 -20.90
CA PHE A 60 5.05 -22.91 -19.56
C PHE A 60 3.54 -22.85 -19.25
N PHE A 61 2.69 -22.99 -20.28
CA PHE A 61 1.25 -22.90 -20.12
C PHE A 61 0.75 -23.93 -19.11
N ARG A 62 0.16 -23.46 -17.99
CA ARG A 62 -0.30 -24.30 -16.87
C ARG A 62 0.77 -25.24 -16.28
N THR A 63 2.05 -24.93 -16.45
CA THR A 63 3.15 -25.70 -15.84
C THR A 63 3.23 -25.40 -14.35
N ASN A 64 3.56 -26.41 -13.54
CA ASN A 64 3.86 -26.20 -12.13
C ASN A 64 5.35 -25.90 -11.95
N LEU A 65 5.68 -24.65 -11.63
CA LEU A 65 7.00 -24.12 -11.30
C LEU A 65 7.04 -23.59 -9.85
N SER A 66 6.18 -24.10 -8.98
CA SER A 66 6.12 -23.66 -7.59
C SER A 66 7.47 -23.87 -6.91
N GLY A 67 8.02 -22.83 -6.30
CA GLY A 67 9.35 -22.85 -5.68
C GLY A 67 10.53 -23.06 -6.64
N ALA A 68 10.34 -22.98 -7.96
CA ALA A 68 11.43 -23.10 -8.92
C ALA A 68 12.42 -21.92 -8.79
N ASN A 69 13.69 -22.17 -9.08
CA ASN A 69 14.72 -21.15 -9.20
C ASN A 69 14.93 -20.79 -10.68
N LEU A 70 14.53 -19.58 -11.07
CA LEU A 70 14.66 -18.97 -12.38
C LEU A 70 15.50 -17.67 -12.29
N ALA A 71 16.30 -17.54 -11.23
CA ALA A 71 17.15 -16.36 -11.04
C ALA A 71 18.10 -16.17 -12.23
N GLU A 72 18.25 -14.94 -12.70
CA GLU A 72 19.10 -14.56 -13.84
C GLU A 72 18.80 -15.29 -15.16
N ALA A 73 17.69 -16.04 -15.25
CA ALA A 73 17.31 -16.75 -16.47
C ALA A 73 16.87 -15.77 -17.58
N ASN A 74 17.13 -16.15 -18.83
CA ASN A 74 16.58 -15.46 -19.99
C ASN A 74 15.19 -16.03 -20.32
N LEU A 75 14.15 -15.26 -20.02
CA LEU A 75 12.72 -15.59 -20.18
C LEU A 75 12.05 -14.71 -21.24
N GLU A 76 12.83 -14.08 -22.12
CA GLU A 76 12.33 -13.17 -23.15
C GLU A 76 11.22 -13.83 -23.98
N GLY A 77 10.02 -13.24 -23.99
CA GLY A 77 8.86 -13.74 -24.72
C GLY A 77 8.32 -15.10 -24.25
N ALA A 78 8.74 -15.62 -23.09
CA ALA A 78 8.23 -16.89 -22.56
C ALA A 78 6.74 -16.81 -22.18
N GLU A 79 6.02 -17.93 -22.32
CA GLU A 79 4.57 -18.00 -22.09
C GLU A 79 4.25 -18.73 -20.78
N PHE A 80 3.88 -17.99 -19.74
CA PHE A 80 3.51 -18.50 -18.41
C PHE A 80 2.00 -18.51 -18.16
N ALA A 81 1.18 -18.49 -19.22
CA ALA A 81 -0.25 -18.33 -19.03
C ALA A 81 -0.85 -19.47 -18.17
N GLY A 82 -1.45 -19.11 -17.03
CA GLY A 82 -1.98 -20.05 -16.04
C GLY A 82 -0.94 -20.89 -15.29
N ALA A 83 0.36 -20.59 -15.39
CA ALA A 83 1.42 -21.31 -14.68
C ALA A 83 1.35 -21.09 -13.15
N TYR A 84 1.83 -22.07 -12.39
CA TYR A 84 1.98 -21.98 -10.94
C TYR A 84 3.42 -21.65 -10.59
N LEU A 85 3.66 -20.45 -10.06
CA LEU A 85 4.97 -19.89 -9.71
C LEU A 85 5.01 -19.43 -8.25
N SER A 86 4.11 -19.96 -7.40
CA SER A 86 4.04 -19.54 -6.00
C SER A 86 5.38 -19.83 -5.31
N GLY A 87 5.97 -18.80 -4.71
CA GLY A 87 7.28 -18.86 -4.06
C GLY A 87 8.48 -19.08 -5.00
N ALA A 88 8.31 -18.99 -6.33
CA ALA A 88 9.43 -19.11 -7.26
C ALA A 88 10.41 -17.92 -7.14
N ASN A 89 11.68 -18.17 -7.42
CA ASN A 89 12.71 -17.14 -7.48
C ASN A 89 12.94 -16.73 -8.93
N LEU A 90 12.58 -15.50 -9.30
CA LEU A 90 12.81 -14.87 -10.61
C LEU A 90 13.71 -13.63 -10.47
N GLU A 91 14.54 -13.57 -9.44
CA GLU A 91 15.45 -12.46 -9.18
C GLU A 91 16.38 -12.20 -10.37
N GLY A 92 16.46 -10.94 -10.83
CA GLY A 92 17.35 -10.52 -11.91
C GLY A 92 17.10 -11.17 -13.27
N CYS A 93 15.98 -11.88 -13.47
CA CYS A 93 15.69 -12.53 -14.74
C CYS A 93 15.38 -11.50 -15.84
N ARG A 94 15.53 -11.91 -17.11
CA ARG A 94 15.17 -11.11 -18.29
C ARG A 94 13.90 -11.67 -18.90
N ALA A 95 12.74 -11.15 -18.50
CA ALA A 95 11.42 -11.61 -18.90
C ALA A 95 10.64 -10.54 -19.68
N GLY A 96 11.37 -9.78 -20.52
CA GLY A 96 10.78 -8.82 -21.44
C GLY A 96 9.74 -9.48 -22.34
N ARG A 97 8.60 -8.81 -22.54
CA ARG A 97 7.47 -9.30 -23.36
C ARG A 97 6.90 -10.67 -22.96
N ALA A 98 7.26 -11.21 -21.80
CA ALA A 98 6.77 -12.51 -21.32
C ALA A 98 5.28 -12.43 -20.92
N GLY A 99 4.57 -13.54 -21.09
CA GLY A 99 3.12 -13.65 -20.86
C GLY A 99 2.76 -14.40 -19.58
N PHE A 100 2.58 -13.70 -18.46
CA PHE A 100 2.12 -14.23 -17.16
C PHE A 100 0.59 -14.17 -16.95
N GLY A 101 -0.20 -14.13 -18.03
CA GLY A 101 -1.66 -14.02 -17.90
C GLY A 101 -2.27 -15.15 -17.07
N LEU A 102 -3.14 -14.86 -16.11
CA LEU A 102 -3.73 -15.86 -15.18
C LEU A 102 -2.71 -16.64 -14.32
N ALA A 103 -1.42 -16.30 -14.36
CA ALA A 103 -0.40 -17.00 -13.60
C ALA A 103 -0.53 -16.74 -12.08
N ARG A 104 -0.02 -17.68 -11.29
CA ARG A 104 -0.05 -17.65 -9.83
C ARG A 104 1.35 -17.45 -9.28
N LEU A 105 1.73 -16.22 -8.99
CA LEU A 105 3.04 -15.79 -8.49
C LEU A 105 2.98 -15.38 -7.00
N GLU A 106 2.11 -15.98 -6.19
CA GLU A 106 2.00 -15.61 -4.78
C GLU A 106 3.35 -15.80 -4.08
N LYS A 107 3.84 -14.76 -3.41
CA LYS A 107 5.14 -14.74 -2.70
C LYS A 107 6.36 -15.05 -3.57
N ALA A 108 6.27 -14.93 -4.90
CA ALA A 108 7.43 -15.04 -5.77
C ALA A 108 8.41 -13.87 -5.55
N SER A 109 9.70 -14.08 -5.78
CA SER A 109 10.69 -13.02 -5.84
C SER A 109 10.93 -12.61 -7.28
N LEU A 110 10.72 -11.35 -7.62
CA LEU A 110 10.98 -10.71 -8.92
C LEU A 110 11.90 -9.49 -8.73
N PHE A 111 12.70 -9.50 -7.65
CA PHE A 111 13.62 -8.42 -7.33
C PHE A 111 14.55 -8.14 -8.51
N ARG A 112 14.62 -6.88 -8.95
CA ARG A 112 15.44 -6.43 -10.09
C ARG A 112 15.21 -7.19 -11.42
N ALA A 113 14.08 -7.88 -11.58
CA ALA A 113 13.75 -8.51 -12.84
C ALA A 113 13.47 -7.46 -13.93
N ASP A 114 13.86 -7.76 -15.17
CA ASP A 114 13.49 -6.99 -16.34
C ASP A 114 12.19 -7.58 -16.93
N LEU A 115 11.08 -6.87 -16.76
CA LEU A 115 9.73 -7.27 -17.19
C LEU A 115 9.11 -6.20 -18.12
N HIS A 116 9.94 -5.45 -18.86
CA HIS A 116 9.44 -4.47 -19.81
C HIS A 116 8.48 -5.13 -20.81
N GLU A 117 7.35 -4.48 -21.07
CA GLU A 117 6.27 -4.97 -21.95
C GLU A 117 5.63 -6.32 -21.56
N ALA A 118 5.97 -6.89 -20.40
CA ALA A 118 5.38 -8.16 -19.95
C ALA A 118 3.88 -8.02 -19.63
N SER A 119 3.14 -9.14 -19.70
CA SER A 119 1.71 -9.17 -19.40
C SER A 119 1.40 -9.99 -18.16
N PHE A 120 0.84 -9.35 -17.14
CA PHE A 120 0.33 -9.94 -15.90
C PHE A 120 -1.20 -9.91 -15.83
N SER A 121 -1.87 -9.87 -16.98
CA SER A 121 -3.32 -9.72 -17.03
C SER A 121 -4.02 -10.84 -16.24
N ARG A 122 -4.80 -10.48 -15.22
CA ARG A 122 -5.48 -11.41 -14.28
C ARG A 122 -4.55 -12.34 -13.48
N ALA A 123 -3.26 -12.02 -13.40
CA ALA A 123 -2.33 -12.78 -12.58
C ALA A 123 -2.54 -12.50 -11.08
N ASN A 124 -2.16 -13.46 -10.23
CA ASN A 124 -2.12 -13.28 -8.79
C ASN A 124 -0.66 -13.17 -8.33
N LEU A 125 -0.24 -11.98 -7.92
CA LEU A 125 1.11 -11.73 -7.38
C LEU A 125 1.09 -11.46 -5.88
N SER A 126 0.04 -11.86 -5.16
CA SER A 126 -0.14 -11.51 -3.75
C SER A 126 1.11 -11.81 -2.91
N GLY A 127 1.65 -10.79 -2.23
CA GLY A 127 2.85 -10.90 -1.40
C GLY A 127 4.17 -11.07 -2.15
N ALA A 128 4.19 -10.92 -3.49
CA ALA A 128 5.41 -11.00 -4.27
C ALA A 128 6.34 -9.80 -4.01
N ASN A 129 7.66 -10.05 -4.10
CA ASN A 129 8.68 -9.02 -4.06
C ASN A 129 8.97 -8.54 -5.48
N LEU A 130 8.63 -7.29 -5.80
CA LEU A 130 8.85 -6.61 -7.07
C LEU A 130 9.73 -5.35 -6.85
N HIS A 131 10.57 -5.33 -5.81
CA HIS A 131 11.42 -4.19 -5.51
C HIS A 131 12.45 -3.98 -6.64
N CYS A 132 12.63 -2.71 -7.06
CA CYS A 132 13.51 -2.30 -8.18
C CYS A 132 13.24 -3.01 -9.52
N VAL A 133 12.01 -3.49 -9.76
CA VAL A 133 11.66 -4.18 -11.01
C VAL A 133 11.46 -3.19 -12.17
N ASP A 134 11.79 -3.61 -13.39
CA ASP A 134 11.42 -2.87 -14.61
C ASP A 134 10.10 -3.42 -15.17
N LEU A 135 9.02 -2.64 -15.08
CA LEU A 135 7.69 -2.93 -15.60
C LEU A 135 7.25 -1.87 -16.63
N ARG A 136 8.20 -1.22 -17.30
CA ARG A 136 7.89 -0.23 -18.34
C ARG A 136 6.98 -0.84 -19.39
N GLN A 137 5.88 -0.15 -19.71
CA GLN A 137 4.86 -0.58 -20.68
C GLN A 137 4.19 -1.94 -20.39
N ALA A 138 4.36 -2.49 -19.17
CA ALA A 138 3.76 -3.76 -18.80
C ALA A 138 2.23 -3.67 -18.69
N ARG A 139 1.55 -4.79 -18.97
CA ARG A 139 0.08 -4.92 -18.89
C ARG A 139 -0.31 -5.68 -17.63
N ILE A 140 -0.73 -4.99 -16.57
CA ILE A 140 -1.03 -5.55 -15.24
C ILE A 140 -2.54 -5.48 -14.94
N ARG A 141 -3.38 -5.51 -15.99
CA ARG A 141 -4.83 -5.32 -15.90
C ARG A 141 -5.50 -6.44 -15.11
N GLU A 142 -6.44 -6.08 -14.24
CA GLU A 142 -7.24 -7.04 -13.46
C GLU A 142 -6.38 -7.99 -12.58
N ALA A 143 -5.10 -7.67 -12.36
CA ALA A 143 -4.22 -8.47 -11.52
C ALA A 143 -4.45 -8.21 -10.03
N THR A 144 -3.93 -9.11 -9.20
CA THR A 144 -3.89 -8.96 -7.74
C THR A 144 -2.47 -8.67 -7.29
N LEU A 145 -2.22 -7.45 -6.82
CA LEU A 145 -0.95 -6.96 -6.25
C LEU A 145 -1.06 -6.74 -4.73
N THR A 146 -1.90 -7.49 -4.03
CA THR A 146 -2.10 -7.24 -2.59
C THR A 146 -0.85 -7.59 -1.79
N HIS A 147 -0.42 -6.69 -0.90
CA HIS A 147 0.77 -6.87 -0.07
C HIS A 147 2.09 -7.07 -0.85
N CYS A 148 2.15 -6.67 -2.11
CA CYS A 148 3.39 -6.69 -2.88
C CYS A 148 4.32 -5.54 -2.49
N ASP A 149 5.62 -5.76 -2.66
CA ASP A 149 6.61 -4.69 -2.61
C ASP A 149 6.98 -4.25 -4.03
N LEU A 150 6.53 -3.08 -4.45
CA LEU A 150 6.82 -2.40 -5.73
C LEU A 150 7.66 -1.15 -5.50
N SER A 151 8.37 -1.06 -4.37
CA SER A 151 9.22 0.10 -4.09
C SER A 151 10.33 0.22 -5.13
N GLU A 152 10.58 1.45 -5.58
CA GLU A 152 11.59 1.77 -6.60
C GLU A 152 11.38 1.07 -7.95
N ALA A 153 10.18 0.55 -8.22
CA ALA A 153 9.85 -0.05 -9.51
C ALA A 153 9.73 1.02 -10.61
N ASP A 154 10.24 0.73 -11.81
CA ASP A 154 9.97 1.53 -13.00
C ASP A 154 8.69 1.00 -13.66
N MET A 155 7.63 1.78 -13.64
CA MET A 155 6.32 1.41 -14.17
C MET A 155 5.83 2.42 -15.20
N GLN A 156 6.75 3.11 -15.89
CA GLN A 156 6.41 4.10 -16.90
C GLN A 156 5.49 3.48 -17.97
N GLN A 157 4.39 4.16 -18.26
CA GLN A 157 3.39 3.76 -19.26
C GLN A 157 2.74 2.38 -19.01
N ALA A 158 2.90 1.79 -17.81
CA ALA A 158 2.24 0.53 -17.46
C ALA A 158 0.72 0.68 -17.33
N ASP A 159 -0.02 -0.39 -17.64
CA ASP A 159 -1.48 -0.44 -17.47
C ASP A 159 -1.88 -1.23 -16.22
N LEU A 160 -2.25 -0.53 -15.15
CA LEU A 160 -2.76 -1.09 -13.90
C LEU A 160 -4.29 -0.94 -13.78
N SER A 161 -5.01 -0.85 -14.90
CA SER A 161 -6.47 -0.73 -14.86
C SER A 161 -7.11 -1.93 -14.14
N LEU A 162 -8.06 -1.66 -13.24
CA LEU A 162 -8.83 -2.66 -12.49
C LEU A 162 -8.02 -3.54 -11.52
N THR A 163 -6.74 -3.23 -11.29
CA THR A 163 -5.84 -4.00 -10.43
C THR A 163 -6.15 -3.78 -8.95
N CYS A 164 -6.01 -4.81 -8.12
CA CYS A 164 -6.14 -4.71 -6.67
C CYS A 164 -4.77 -4.50 -6.01
N VAL A 165 -4.58 -3.34 -5.38
CA VAL A 165 -3.28 -2.95 -4.78
C VAL A 165 -3.35 -2.81 -3.26
N ARG A 166 -4.31 -3.46 -2.60
CA ARG A 166 -4.50 -3.32 -1.15
C ARG A 166 -3.24 -3.75 -0.38
N GLY A 167 -2.66 -2.84 0.41
CA GLY A 167 -1.45 -3.12 1.19
C GLY A 167 -0.16 -3.16 0.37
N ALA A 168 -0.20 -2.85 -0.92
CA ALA A 168 0.99 -2.80 -1.76
C ALA A 168 1.86 -1.59 -1.42
N ASN A 169 3.17 -1.74 -1.58
CA ASN A 169 4.14 -0.68 -1.39
C ASN A 169 4.64 -0.14 -2.73
N PHE A 170 4.29 1.09 -3.11
CA PHE A 170 4.80 1.75 -4.32
C PHE A 170 5.86 2.80 -3.98
N SER A 171 6.48 2.78 -2.79
CA SER A 171 7.33 3.90 -2.40
C SER A 171 8.46 4.16 -3.40
N ASN A 172 8.62 5.41 -3.83
CA ASN A 172 9.59 5.83 -4.84
C ASN A 172 9.44 5.15 -6.23
N ALA A 173 8.30 4.53 -6.54
CA ALA A 173 8.05 3.97 -7.86
C ALA A 173 7.78 5.06 -8.91
N ASP A 174 8.16 4.80 -10.16
CA ASP A 174 7.90 5.68 -11.29
C ASP A 174 6.64 5.24 -12.04
N LEU A 175 5.56 6.01 -11.95
CA LEU A 175 4.29 5.74 -12.66
C LEU A 175 4.05 6.70 -13.82
N ARG A 176 5.08 7.35 -14.37
CA ARG A 176 4.87 8.36 -15.42
C ARG A 176 4.13 7.79 -16.62
N GLY A 177 3.03 8.43 -17.01
CA GLY A 177 2.19 7.96 -18.12
C GLY A 177 1.41 6.66 -17.84
N ALA A 178 1.44 6.11 -16.63
CA ALA A 178 0.73 4.87 -16.29
C ALA A 178 -0.79 5.06 -16.35
N ARG A 179 -1.50 3.97 -16.64
CA ARG A 179 -2.99 3.93 -16.66
C ARG A 179 -3.50 3.33 -15.36
N LEU A 180 -4.22 4.12 -14.57
CA LEU A 180 -4.68 3.77 -13.22
C LEU A 180 -6.21 3.70 -13.09
N ARG A 181 -6.91 3.39 -14.20
CA ARG A 181 -8.38 3.43 -14.23
C ARG A 181 -8.99 2.36 -13.33
N ARG A 182 -9.90 2.78 -12.43
CA ARG A 182 -10.64 1.88 -11.53
C ARG A 182 -9.73 0.98 -10.67
N LEU A 183 -8.56 1.49 -10.26
CA LEU A 183 -7.66 0.81 -9.34
C LEU A 183 -8.35 0.57 -7.99
N GLN A 184 -8.20 -0.62 -7.41
CA GLN A 184 -8.89 -1.03 -6.19
C GLN A 184 -7.93 -1.05 -5.00
N GLY A 185 -8.41 -0.67 -3.81
CA GLY A 185 -7.61 -0.77 -2.57
C GLY A 185 -6.49 0.27 -2.42
N PHE A 186 -6.43 1.28 -3.30
CA PHE A 186 -5.39 2.32 -3.29
C PHE A 186 -5.26 3.08 -1.96
N LYS A 187 -6.35 3.24 -1.19
CA LYS A 187 -6.31 3.90 0.14
C LYS A 187 -5.50 3.15 1.20
N ARG A 188 -5.22 1.86 0.97
CA ARG A 188 -4.41 1.01 1.86
C ARG A 188 -3.03 0.71 1.27
N ALA A 189 -2.66 1.32 0.15
CA ALA A 189 -1.34 1.22 -0.43
C ALA A 189 -0.47 2.38 0.04
N ASN A 190 0.85 2.16 0.03
CA ASN A 190 1.84 3.20 0.27
C ASN A 190 2.23 3.84 -1.08
N TRP A 191 2.03 5.15 -1.22
CA TRP A 191 2.31 5.91 -2.45
C TRP A 191 3.41 6.95 -2.29
N VAL A 192 4.18 6.84 -1.22
CA VAL A 192 5.07 7.91 -0.83
C VAL A 192 6.31 7.95 -1.74
N GLY A 193 6.61 9.11 -2.29
CA GLY A 193 7.70 9.32 -3.25
C GLY A 193 7.38 8.87 -4.67
N VAL A 194 6.15 8.43 -4.94
CA VAL A 194 5.74 7.98 -6.29
C VAL A 194 5.76 9.14 -7.28
N ASP A 195 6.37 8.93 -8.44
CA ASP A 195 6.27 9.87 -9.56
C ASP A 195 4.96 9.64 -10.32
N ILE A 196 4.11 10.67 -10.33
CA ILE A 196 2.80 10.65 -10.99
C ILE A 196 2.68 11.65 -12.14
N ARG A 197 3.81 12.16 -12.66
CA ARG A 197 3.79 13.06 -13.83
C ARG A 197 3.19 12.34 -15.04
N ASP A 198 2.57 13.10 -15.92
CA ASP A 198 2.00 12.59 -17.19
C ASP A 198 0.91 11.52 -17.04
N ILE A 199 0.36 11.31 -15.83
CA ILE A 199 -0.77 10.41 -15.61
C ILE A 199 -2.09 11.13 -15.90
N ASN A 200 -2.94 10.51 -16.72
CA ASN A 200 -4.32 10.94 -16.88
C ASN A 200 -5.19 10.44 -15.71
N PHE A 201 -5.53 11.35 -14.79
CA PHE A 201 -6.39 11.07 -13.64
C PHE A 201 -7.90 11.21 -13.92
N ALA A 202 -8.34 11.30 -15.17
CA ALA A 202 -9.76 11.31 -15.51
C ALA A 202 -10.46 10.04 -14.96
N GLY A 203 -11.37 10.23 -14.01
CA GLY A 203 -12.04 9.13 -13.29
C GLY A 203 -11.24 8.47 -12.18
N ALA A 204 -10.05 9.01 -11.83
CA ALA A 204 -9.17 8.52 -10.75
C ALA A 204 -8.70 9.66 -9.81
N TYR A 205 -9.44 10.77 -9.74
CA TYR A 205 -9.08 11.96 -8.95
C TYR A 205 -8.86 11.69 -7.45
N LEU A 206 -9.63 10.76 -6.86
CA LEU A 206 -9.45 10.35 -5.46
C LEU A 206 -8.09 9.70 -5.21
N MET A 207 -7.53 9.03 -6.21
CA MET A 207 -6.21 8.43 -6.12
C MET A 207 -5.12 9.50 -6.15
N ARG A 208 -5.18 10.44 -7.12
CA ARG A 208 -4.23 11.57 -7.17
C ARG A 208 -4.14 12.29 -5.83
N ARG A 209 -5.30 12.53 -5.23
CA ARG A 209 -5.40 13.14 -3.91
C ARG A 209 -4.74 12.29 -2.82
N GLU A 210 -5.05 11.00 -2.74
CA GLU A 210 -4.45 10.13 -1.71
C GLU A 210 -2.92 10.16 -1.79
N ILE A 211 -2.36 10.14 -3.01
CA ILE A 211 -0.90 10.22 -3.24
C ILE A 211 -0.34 11.55 -2.71
N ILE A 212 -0.97 12.68 -3.07
CA ILE A 212 -0.54 14.00 -2.60
C ILE A 212 -0.66 14.10 -1.07
N ASP A 213 -1.77 13.65 -0.50
CA ASP A 213 -2.01 13.70 0.95
C ASP A 213 -0.97 12.87 1.72
N GLN A 214 -0.59 11.67 1.23
CA GLN A 214 0.46 10.85 1.85
C GLN A 214 1.84 11.52 1.79
N ASN A 215 2.20 12.10 0.65
CA ASN A 215 3.48 12.78 0.47
C ASN A 215 3.58 14.04 1.37
N TYR A 216 2.54 14.85 1.41
CA TYR A 216 2.47 16.02 2.29
C TYR A 216 2.61 15.63 3.76
N ILE A 217 1.91 14.58 4.22
CA ILE A 217 2.01 14.14 5.61
C ILE A 217 3.42 13.67 5.96
N ARG A 218 4.10 12.95 5.05
CA ARG A 218 5.50 12.55 5.27
C ARG A 218 6.41 13.76 5.36
N GLU A 219 6.30 14.69 4.41
CA GLU A 219 7.10 15.91 4.37
C GLU A 219 6.92 16.74 5.63
N PHE A 220 5.66 16.99 6.02
CA PHE A 220 5.29 17.69 7.23
C PHE A 220 5.93 17.03 8.46
N ARG A 221 5.83 15.71 8.58
CA ARG A 221 6.42 14.96 9.71
C ARG A 221 7.96 15.01 9.72
N SER A 222 8.59 15.07 8.56
CA SER A 222 10.05 15.10 8.44
C SER A 222 10.67 16.50 8.54
N TYR A 223 9.88 17.57 8.45
CA TYR A 223 10.38 18.94 8.37
C TYR A 223 11.21 19.37 9.60
N ASN A 224 10.65 19.23 10.81
CA ASN A 224 11.39 19.47 12.06
C ASN A 224 10.77 18.71 13.24
N ARG A 225 11.38 18.81 14.43
CA ARG A 225 10.88 18.14 15.64
C ARG A 225 9.51 18.64 16.08
N LEU A 226 9.20 19.92 15.90
CA LEU A 226 7.91 20.50 16.28
C LEU A 226 6.78 19.94 15.40
N THR A 227 6.96 19.88 14.08
CA THR A 227 5.96 19.32 13.17
C THR A 227 5.75 17.83 13.41
N ALA A 228 6.82 17.09 13.71
CA ALA A 228 6.73 15.70 14.14
C ALA A 228 5.89 15.52 15.42
N LEU A 229 6.00 16.46 16.37
CA LEU A 229 5.18 16.45 17.59
C LEU A 229 3.73 16.85 17.30
N LEU A 230 3.49 17.86 16.46
CA LEU A 230 2.15 18.33 16.06
C LEU A 230 1.37 17.30 15.23
N TYR A 231 2.06 16.38 14.56
CA TYR A 231 1.43 15.29 13.80
C TYR A 231 0.52 14.42 14.68
N TYR A 232 0.96 14.06 15.90
CA TYR A 232 0.22 13.14 16.76
C TYR A 232 -1.17 13.67 17.16
N PRO A 233 -1.33 14.88 17.74
CA PRO A 233 -2.65 15.40 18.05
C PRO A 233 -3.48 15.63 16.79
N TRP A 234 -2.89 16.05 15.68
CA TRP A 234 -3.60 16.25 14.42
C TRP A 234 -4.15 14.95 13.83
N TRP A 235 -3.36 13.88 13.86
CA TRP A 235 -3.77 12.54 13.46
C TRP A 235 -4.86 11.98 14.39
N LEU A 236 -4.66 12.12 15.71
CA LEU A 236 -5.57 11.61 16.73
C LEU A 236 -6.97 12.25 16.62
N THR A 237 -7.01 13.57 16.42
CA THR A 237 -8.24 14.34 16.46
C THR A 237 -9.06 14.24 15.17
N CYS A 238 -8.42 14.22 13.99
CA CYS A 238 -9.15 14.25 12.71
C CYS A 238 -8.58 13.38 11.59
N ASP A 239 -7.63 12.48 11.88
CA ASP A 239 -6.95 11.68 10.85
C ASP A 239 -6.28 12.59 9.80
N CYS A 240 -5.59 13.64 10.26
CA CYS A 240 -5.00 14.68 9.40
C CYS A 240 -6.03 15.34 8.46
N GLY A 241 -7.23 15.61 8.97
CA GLY A 241 -8.34 16.24 8.22
C GLY A 241 -9.18 15.28 7.36
N ARG A 242 -8.90 13.97 7.39
CA ARG A 242 -9.64 12.96 6.62
C ARG A 242 -10.96 12.56 7.29
N SER A 243 -11.04 12.60 8.62
CA SER A 243 -12.17 12.11 9.40
C SER A 243 -12.91 13.21 10.19
N MET A 244 -14.03 13.66 9.63
CA MET A 244 -14.98 14.54 10.30
C MET A 244 -15.61 13.88 11.54
N LEU A 245 -15.87 12.57 11.49
CA LEU A 245 -16.45 11.84 12.62
C LEU A 245 -15.51 11.79 13.83
N ARG A 246 -14.19 11.60 13.60
CA ARG A 246 -13.21 11.71 14.69
C ARG A 246 -13.23 13.10 15.31
N TRP A 247 -13.31 14.14 14.47
CA TRP A 247 -13.36 15.51 14.95
C TRP A 247 -14.60 15.79 15.82
N CYS A 248 -15.79 15.39 15.37
CA CYS A 248 -17.03 15.52 16.15
C CYS A 248 -16.98 14.71 17.45
N PHE A 249 -16.37 13.53 17.43
CA PHE A 249 -16.18 12.71 18.62
C PHE A 249 -15.30 13.42 19.66
N TRP A 250 -14.19 14.04 19.24
CA TRP A 250 -13.33 14.81 20.13
C TRP A 250 -13.98 16.10 20.66
N ILE A 251 -14.81 16.77 19.86
CA ILE A 251 -15.68 17.86 20.34
C ILE A 251 -16.59 17.38 21.48
N GLY A 252 -17.21 16.19 21.31
CA GLY A 252 -18.04 15.60 22.35
C GLY A 252 -17.26 15.29 23.62
N ILE A 253 -16.08 14.67 23.52
CA ILE A 253 -15.19 14.43 24.68
C ILE A 253 -14.88 15.74 25.41
N GLN A 254 -14.56 16.79 24.67
CA GLN A 254 -14.22 18.08 25.24
C GLN A 254 -15.39 18.70 26.01
N ALA A 255 -16.61 18.59 25.46
CA ALA A 255 -17.81 19.04 26.14
C ALA A 255 -18.04 18.29 27.47
N PHE A 256 -17.88 16.97 27.49
CA PHE A 256 -18.00 16.21 28.75
C PHE A 256 -16.90 16.54 29.76
N PHE A 257 -15.67 16.77 29.29
CA PHE A 257 -14.56 17.14 30.17
C PHE A 257 -14.77 18.50 30.83
N PHE A 258 -15.20 19.52 30.07
CA PHE A 258 -15.49 20.83 30.64
C PHE A 258 -16.75 20.84 31.49
N ALA A 259 -17.79 20.10 31.10
CA ALA A 259 -18.95 19.86 31.97
C ALA A 259 -18.53 19.35 33.35
N TRP A 260 -17.62 18.37 33.39
CA TRP A 260 -17.07 17.86 34.65
C TRP A 260 -16.25 18.93 35.39
N LEU A 261 -15.37 19.68 34.71
CA LEU A 261 -14.63 20.78 35.34
C LEU A 261 -15.56 21.83 35.95
N PHE A 262 -16.66 22.18 35.30
CA PHE A 262 -17.59 23.15 35.83
C PHE A 262 -18.32 22.67 37.09
N THR A 263 -18.40 21.36 37.34
CA THR A 263 -18.90 20.86 38.64
C THR A 263 -17.93 21.10 39.79
N LEU A 264 -16.66 21.36 39.49
CA LEU A 264 -15.61 21.65 40.46
C LEU A 264 -15.37 23.15 40.66
N THR A 265 -16.12 24.01 39.97
CA THR A 265 -15.95 25.48 40.00
C THR A 265 -17.26 26.18 40.31
N ASP A 266 -17.17 27.43 40.81
CA ASP A 266 -18.34 28.23 41.16
C ASP A 266 -19.01 28.87 39.92
N VAL A 267 -19.82 28.07 39.21
CA VAL A 267 -20.69 28.51 38.13
C VAL A 267 -22.12 28.62 38.64
N ASN A 268 -22.73 29.80 38.51
CA ASN A 268 -24.14 29.99 38.82
C ASN A 268 -25.00 29.64 37.61
N TYR A 269 -25.78 28.56 37.70
CA TYR A 269 -26.63 28.07 36.61
C TYR A 269 -28.05 28.66 36.58
N GLY A 270 -28.35 29.64 37.45
CA GLY A 270 -29.67 30.25 37.58
C GLY A 270 -30.69 29.37 38.30
N ASP A 271 -31.95 29.84 38.33
CA ASP A 271 -33.02 29.30 39.19
C ASP A 271 -33.55 27.93 38.76
N HIS A 272 -33.27 27.50 37.53
CA HIS A 272 -33.77 26.24 36.95
C HIS A 272 -32.64 25.24 36.68
N ALA A 273 -31.62 25.22 37.55
CA ALA A 273 -30.50 24.30 37.42
C ALA A 273 -30.95 22.83 37.53
N THR A 274 -30.41 21.99 36.65
CA THR A 274 -30.63 20.55 36.62
C THR A 274 -29.29 19.82 36.63
N TRP A 275 -29.31 18.50 36.79
CA TRP A 275 -28.10 17.67 36.68
C TRP A 275 -27.43 17.76 35.30
N LEU A 276 -28.16 18.21 34.26
CA LEU A 276 -27.65 18.40 32.90
C LEU A 276 -27.04 19.81 32.68
N SER A 277 -27.28 20.76 33.59
CA SER A 277 -26.87 22.16 33.44
C SER A 277 -25.38 22.35 33.17
N PRO A 278 -24.44 21.63 33.82
CA PRO A 278 -23.02 21.74 33.51
C PRO A 278 -22.68 21.30 32.07
N LEU A 279 -23.29 20.23 31.58
CA LEU A 279 -23.08 19.74 30.21
C LEU A 279 -23.69 20.68 29.18
N TYR A 280 -24.90 21.17 29.45
CA TYR A 280 -25.55 22.15 28.60
C TYR A 280 -24.71 23.43 28.48
N PHE A 281 -24.23 23.96 29.61
CA PHE A 281 -23.38 25.14 29.62
C PHE A 281 -22.07 24.93 28.87
N SER A 282 -21.42 23.77 29.03
CA SER A 282 -20.21 23.43 28.28
C SER A 282 -20.48 23.34 26.77
N VAL A 283 -21.55 22.68 26.33
CA VAL A 283 -21.89 22.59 24.89
C VAL A 283 -22.11 23.98 24.27
N VAL A 284 -22.82 24.86 24.98
CA VAL A 284 -23.08 26.24 24.54
C VAL A 284 -21.79 27.05 24.48
N THR A 285 -20.97 26.99 25.53
CA THR A 285 -19.67 27.68 25.60
C THR A 285 -18.69 27.19 24.52
N LEU A 286 -18.64 25.87 24.29
CA LEU A 286 -17.81 25.24 23.26
C LEU A 286 -18.25 25.60 21.83
N THR A 287 -19.55 25.79 21.62
CA THR A 287 -20.07 26.30 20.33
C THR A 287 -19.94 27.82 20.19
N THR A 288 -19.31 28.48 21.17
CA THR A 288 -19.10 29.94 21.23
C THR A 288 -20.42 30.73 21.29
N LEU A 289 -21.53 30.05 21.55
CA LEU A 289 -22.81 30.68 21.81
C LEU A 289 -22.78 31.19 23.25
N GLY A 290 -23.04 32.47 23.46
CA GLY A 290 -23.14 33.03 24.80
C GLY A 290 -24.44 32.56 25.46
N TYR A 291 -24.38 32.24 26.76
CA TYR A 291 -25.55 31.98 27.58
C TYR A 291 -25.72 33.13 28.59
N GLY A 292 -26.75 33.95 28.41
CA GLY A 292 -26.90 35.22 29.16
C GLY A 292 -27.14 35.04 30.66
N ASP A 293 -27.73 33.93 31.07
CA ASP A 293 -28.19 33.72 32.46
C ASP A 293 -27.23 32.89 33.32
N VAL A 294 -26.17 32.31 32.73
CA VAL A 294 -25.16 31.52 33.47
C VAL A 294 -23.89 32.34 33.57
N THR A 295 -23.49 32.66 34.80
CA THR A 295 -22.33 33.51 35.05
C THR A 295 -21.28 32.76 35.87
N PRO A 296 -20.01 32.67 35.40
CA PRO A 296 -18.91 32.19 36.22
C PRO A 296 -18.64 33.21 37.34
N ALA A 297 -19.00 32.86 38.57
CA ALA A 297 -18.95 33.76 39.72
C ALA A 297 -17.54 33.87 40.32
N GLY A 298 -16.74 32.80 40.21
CA GLY A 298 -15.35 32.74 40.70
C GLY A 298 -14.29 32.90 39.61
N LEU A 299 -13.08 33.32 40.01
CA LEU A 299 -11.92 33.44 39.11
C LEU A 299 -11.60 32.11 38.41
N SER A 300 -11.70 30.99 39.12
CA SER A 300 -11.46 29.65 38.56
C SER A 300 -12.48 29.31 37.46
N ALA A 301 -13.76 29.58 37.69
CA ALA A 301 -14.82 29.37 36.72
C ALA A 301 -14.62 30.24 35.46
N GLN A 302 -14.18 31.49 35.63
CA GLN A 302 -13.87 32.40 34.52
C GLN A 302 -12.70 31.87 33.67
N ILE A 303 -11.62 31.41 34.30
CA ILE A 303 -10.47 30.82 33.60
C ILE A 303 -10.88 29.58 32.80
N VAL A 304 -11.68 28.68 33.41
CA VAL A 304 -12.16 27.46 32.74
C VAL A 304 -13.05 27.81 31.54
N ALA A 305 -13.98 28.76 31.70
CA ALA A 305 -14.84 29.20 30.61
C ALA A 305 -14.04 29.86 29.47
N MET A 306 -13.07 30.72 29.78
CA MET A 306 -12.20 31.34 28.77
C MET A 306 -11.38 30.31 27.99
N ALA A 307 -10.87 29.28 28.68
CA ALA A 307 -10.14 28.19 28.05
C ALA A 307 -11.06 27.38 27.11
N GLU A 308 -12.27 27.06 27.55
CA GLU A 308 -13.24 26.33 26.72
C GLU A 308 -13.63 27.11 25.46
N VAL A 309 -13.94 28.41 25.58
CA VAL A 309 -14.26 29.25 24.41
C VAL A 309 -13.10 29.26 23.41
N THR A 310 -11.86 29.40 23.89
CA THR A 310 -10.66 29.40 23.03
C THR A 310 -10.53 28.07 22.27
N ILE A 311 -10.73 26.94 22.96
CA ILE A 311 -10.71 25.61 22.35
C ILE A 311 -11.87 25.44 21.37
N GLY A 312 -13.06 25.93 21.72
CA GLY A 312 -14.26 25.93 20.89
C GLY A 312 -14.04 26.60 19.55
N TYR A 313 -13.41 27.78 19.52
CA TYR A 313 -13.04 28.48 18.28
C TYR A 313 -12.13 27.65 17.38
N ILE A 314 -11.09 27.04 17.95
CA ILE A 314 -10.16 26.18 17.19
C ILE A 314 -10.90 24.96 16.64
N MET A 315 -11.76 24.34 17.45
CA MET A 315 -12.56 23.17 17.05
C MET A 315 -13.56 23.51 15.94
N LEU A 316 -14.26 24.64 16.04
CA LEU A 316 -15.20 25.09 15.02
C LEU A 316 -14.49 25.44 13.72
N GLY A 317 -13.38 26.18 13.79
CA GLY A 317 -12.54 26.49 12.63
C GLY A 317 -12.02 25.23 11.93
N GLY A 318 -11.57 24.24 12.71
CA GLY A 318 -11.15 22.94 12.16
C GLY A 318 -12.31 22.16 11.52
N LEU A 319 -13.50 22.17 12.14
CA LEU A 319 -14.69 21.53 11.59
C LEU A 319 -15.08 22.16 10.24
N LEU A 320 -15.12 23.50 10.19
CA LEU A 320 -15.40 24.26 8.97
C LEU A 320 -14.36 24.00 7.88
N SER A 321 -13.07 23.92 8.23
CA SER A 321 -12.01 23.57 7.28
C SER A 321 -12.17 22.15 6.71
N ILE A 322 -12.46 21.16 7.56
CA ILE A 322 -12.69 19.77 7.12
C ILE A 322 -13.94 19.69 6.24
N PHE A 323 -15.01 20.38 6.64
CA PHE A 323 -16.30 20.40 5.96
C PHE A 323 -16.24 21.12 4.61
N SER A 324 -15.65 22.31 4.57
CA SER A 324 -15.40 23.08 3.35
C SER A 324 -14.61 22.27 2.35
N ASN A 325 -13.51 21.65 2.82
CA ASN A 325 -12.76 20.73 1.99
C ASN A 325 -13.67 19.63 1.46
N LYS A 326 -14.56 19.01 2.27
CA LYS A 326 -15.47 17.93 1.85
C LYS A 326 -16.58 18.35 0.88
N LEU A 327 -17.11 19.57 0.98
CA LEU A 327 -18.17 20.06 0.12
C LEU A 327 -17.65 20.57 -1.23
N ALA A 328 -16.54 21.31 -1.24
CA ALA A 328 -15.89 21.74 -2.48
C ALA A 328 -15.60 20.55 -3.42
N ARG A 329 -15.43 19.33 -2.87
CA ARG A 329 -15.19 18.06 -3.59
C ARG A 329 -16.37 17.54 -4.43
N ARG A 330 -17.57 18.14 -4.40
CA ARG A 330 -18.73 17.70 -5.21
C ARG A 330 -19.02 18.60 -6.42
N GLY A 331 -18.32 19.72 -6.54
CA GLY A 331 -18.54 20.72 -7.59
C GLY A 331 -17.68 20.55 -8.85
N ASP A 332 -16.62 19.75 -8.78
CA ASP A 332 -15.66 19.46 -9.87
C ASP A 332 -15.66 17.96 -10.22
#